data_AF-A0A5B7BB65-F1
#
_entry.id   AF-A0A5B7BB65-F1
#
_cell.length_a   1.000
_cell.length_b   1.000
_cell.length_c   1.000
_cell.angle_alpha   90.00
_cell.angle_beta   90.00
_cell.angle_gamma   90.00
#
_symmetry.space_group_name_H-M   'P 1'
#
loop_
_entity.id
_entity.type
_entity.pdbx_description
1 polymer ?
#
loop_
_entity_poly.entity_id
_entity_poly.type
_entity_poly.pdbx_seq_one_letter_code
_entity_poly.pdbx_strand_id
1 'polypeptide(L)'
;TEEMFSDDLNLHNYVKMALPERVEVIADSILLQQGEEGATGLSTSTKTTRAWSHRIEECLISIFGIGIACSAESSDERLDISDVVAKLPVIRGNLLGNGGIH
;
A
#
# COMPACT_ATOMS: atom_id res chain seq x y z
N THR A 1 -8.09 -22.71 8.35
CA THR A 1 -8.28 -21.92 7.12
C THR A 1 -9.69 -21.39 7.18
N GLU A 2 -9.85 -20.07 7.20
CA GLU A 2 -11.17 -19.43 7.29
C GLU A 2 -11.99 -19.82 6.04
N GLU A 3 -13.18 -20.35 6.27
CA GLU A 3 -14.13 -20.92 5.29
C GLU A 3 -14.60 -19.90 4.21
N MET A 4 -14.25 -18.63 4.39
CA MET A 4 -14.60 -17.50 3.52
C MET A 4 -13.87 -17.49 2.18
N PHE A 5 -12.81 -18.30 2.04
CA PHE A 5 -12.00 -18.42 0.82
C PHE A 5 -12.30 -19.72 0.06
N SER A 6 -13.59 -20.08 -0.04
CA SER A 6 -14.05 -21.16 -0.91
C SER A 6 -14.08 -20.66 -2.37
N ASP A 7 -13.70 -21.54 -3.30
CA ASP A 7 -13.68 -21.35 -4.76
C ASP A 7 -12.72 -20.26 -5.28
N ASP A 8 -11.42 -20.59 -5.36
CA ASP A 8 -10.35 -19.80 -6.03
C ASP A 8 -10.08 -18.40 -5.46
N LEU A 9 -10.89 -17.92 -4.53
CA LEU A 9 -10.73 -16.64 -3.85
C LEU A 9 -9.80 -16.83 -2.65
N ASN A 10 -8.50 -16.94 -2.86
CA ASN A 10 -7.52 -16.81 -1.77
C ASN A 10 -7.12 -15.32 -1.58
N LEU A 11 -6.38 -15.00 -0.51
CA LEU A 11 -5.95 -13.61 -0.24
C LEU A 11 -5.16 -13.00 -1.40
N HIS A 12 -4.30 -13.77 -2.07
CA HIS A 12 -3.54 -13.31 -3.24
C HIS A 12 -4.50 -12.88 -4.37
N ASN A 13 -5.46 -13.73 -4.72
CA ASN A 13 -6.43 -13.45 -5.79
C ASN A 13 -7.37 -12.30 -5.41
N TYR A 14 -7.81 -12.24 -4.14
CA TYR A 14 -8.66 -11.16 -3.66
C TYR A 14 -7.98 -9.79 -3.77
N VAL A 15 -6.72 -9.69 -3.33
CA VAL A 15 -5.92 -8.46 -3.43
C VAL A 15 -5.62 -8.14 -4.89
N LYS A 16 -5.24 -9.12 -5.71
CA LYS A 16 -4.96 -8.94 -7.14
C LYS A 16 -6.14 -8.38 -7.93
N MET A 17 -7.38 -8.82 -7.63
CA MET A 17 -8.59 -8.32 -8.28
C MET A 17 -9.00 -6.90 -7.83
N ALA A 18 -8.49 -6.44 -6.69
CA ALA A 18 -8.80 -5.12 -6.16
C ALA A 18 -7.83 -4.03 -6.66
N LEU A 19 -6.68 -4.39 -7.23
CA LEU A 19 -5.68 -3.42 -7.65
C LEU A 19 -5.79 -3.01 -9.12
N PRO A 20 -5.46 -1.74 -9.45
CA PRO A 20 -5.26 -0.62 -8.52
C PRO A 20 -6.57 0.05 -8.06
N GLU A 21 -7.71 -0.17 -8.73
CA GLU A 21 -8.90 0.69 -8.66
C GLU A 21 -9.73 0.58 -7.38
N ARG A 22 -9.50 -0.43 -6.54
CA ARG A 22 -10.31 -0.73 -5.35
C ARG A 22 -9.44 -0.98 -4.11
N VAL A 23 -8.28 -0.34 -4.03
CA VAL A 23 -7.35 -0.48 -2.91
C VAL A 23 -7.99 -0.10 -1.57
N GLU A 24 -8.88 0.88 -1.57
CA GLU A 24 -9.65 1.34 -0.42
C GLU A 24 -10.67 0.32 0.10
N VAL A 25 -11.06 -0.66 -0.72
CA VAL A 25 -11.97 -1.74 -0.30
C VAL A 25 -11.24 -2.82 0.50
N ILE A 26 -9.93 -2.93 0.31
CA ILE A 26 -9.09 -3.94 0.95
C ILE A 26 -8.13 -3.35 2.01
N ALA A 27 -7.99 -2.02 2.03
CA ALA A 27 -7.19 -1.29 3.00
C ALA A 27 -8.01 -0.96 4.25
N ASP A 28 -7.35 -0.97 5.41
CA ASP A 28 -7.96 -0.50 6.65
C ASP A 28 -8.17 1.02 6.58
N SER A 29 -9.42 1.46 6.77
CA SER A 29 -9.82 2.86 6.85
C SER A 29 -9.02 3.69 7.87
N ILE A 30 -8.48 3.07 8.93
CA ILE A 30 -7.61 3.75 9.91
C ILE A 30 -6.30 4.22 9.25
N LEU A 31 -5.73 3.44 8.33
CA LEU A 31 -4.51 3.81 7.62
C LEU A 31 -4.72 5.04 6.72
N LEU A 32 -5.94 5.22 6.20
CA LEU A 32 -6.31 6.37 5.39
C LEU A 32 -6.52 7.64 6.24
N GLN A 33 -6.78 7.50 7.55
CA GLN A 33 -7.12 8.59 8.46
C GLN A 33 -5.94 9.08 9.34
N GLN A 34 -4.91 8.25 9.58
CA GLN A 34 -3.79 8.55 10.49
C GLN A 34 -2.94 9.79 10.11
N GLY A 35 -3.10 10.37 8.92
CA GLY A 35 -2.38 11.57 8.49
C GLY A 35 -2.74 12.86 9.25
N GLU A 36 -3.72 12.82 10.16
CA GLU A 36 -4.21 13.99 10.90
C GLU A 36 -3.40 14.36 12.16
N GLU A 37 -2.71 13.40 12.80
CA GLU A 37 -2.17 13.62 14.15
C GLU A 37 -0.75 14.23 14.21
N GLY A 38 -0.04 14.33 13.09
CA GLY A 38 1.36 14.79 13.05
C GLY A 38 1.57 16.28 12.74
N ALA A 39 0.54 17.02 12.33
CA ALA A 39 0.67 18.41 11.87
C ALA A 39 0.13 19.39 12.92
N THR A 40 0.97 19.72 13.90
CA THR A 40 0.75 20.86 14.79
C THR A 40 0.76 22.16 13.98
N GLY A 41 -0.42 22.75 13.76
CA GLY A 41 -0.55 24.17 13.44
C GLY A 41 -1.31 24.51 12.15
N LEU A 42 -2.51 25.05 12.37
CA LEU A 42 -3.10 26.17 11.62
C LEU A 42 -3.41 25.99 10.12
N SER A 43 -4.71 25.89 9.82
CA SER A 43 -5.37 26.41 8.59
C SER A 43 -5.07 25.78 7.21
N THR A 44 -4.24 24.73 7.10
CA THR A 44 -3.93 24.07 5.80
C THR A 44 -4.67 22.73 5.59
N SER A 45 -5.70 22.50 6.40
CA SER A 45 -6.23 21.19 6.83
C SER A 45 -6.95 20.31 5.79
N THR A 46 -7.12 20.72 4.53
CA THR A 46 -7.80 19.89 3.51
C THR A 46 -6.93 19.50 2.32
N LYS A 47 -5.83 20.22 2.09
CA LYS A 47 -4.88 19.92 1.01
C LYS A 47 -3.81 18.93 1.48
N THR A 48 -3.34 19.08 2.72
CA THR A 48 -2.40 18.15 3.36
C THR A 48 -3.01 16.76 3.52
N THR A 49 -4.28 16.70 3.91
CA THR A 49 -5.03 15.44 4.10
C THR A 49 -5.25 14.73 2.77
N ARG A 50 -5.65 15.45 1.71
CA ARG A 50 -5.80 14.87 0.37
C ARG A 50 -4.47 14.38 -0.22
N ALA A 51 -3.38 15.13 -0.02
CA ALA A 51 -2.06 14.71 -0.44
C ALA A 51 -1.56 13.49 0.34
N TRP A 52 -1.88 13.40 1.64
CA TRP A 52 -1.61 12.21 2.46
C TRP A 52 -2.40 11.00 1.97
N SER A 53 -3.72 11.13 1.79
CA SER A 53 -4.59 10.06 1.30
C SER A 53 -4.11 9.51 -0.06
N HIS A 54 -3.71 10.38 -0.98
CA HIS A 54 -3.14 9.96 -2.26
C HIS A 54 -1.82 9.20 -2.10
N ARG A 55 -0.91 9.70 -1.24
CA ARG A 55 0.39 9.05 -1.01
C ARG A 55 0.27 7.70 -0.32
N ILE A 56 -0.67 7.55 0.62
CA ILE A 56 -0.93 6.26 1.25
C ILE A 56 -1.59 5.30 0.25
N GLU A 57 -2.49 5.77 -0.61
CA GLU A 57 -3.10 4.97 -1.68
C GLU A 57 -2.03 4.41 -2.64
N GLU A 58 -1.16 5.27 -3.17
CA GLU A 58 -0.05 4.87 -4.04
C GLU A 58 0.93 3.92 -3.34
N CYS A 59 1.18 4.16 -2.04
CA CYS A 59 2.01 3.30 -1.21
C CYS A 59 1.39 1.90 -1.08
N LEU A 60 0.09 1.83 -0.78
CA LEU A 60 -0.64 0.57 -0.62
C LEU A 60 -0.71 -0.21 -1.94
N ILE A 61 -0.99 0.47 -3.06
CA ILE A 61 -0.94 -0.15 -4.40
C ILE A 61 0.44 -0.78 -4.63
N SER A 62 1.51 -0.06 -4.31
CA SER A 62 2.88 -0.54 -4.49
C SER A 62 3.22 -1.73 -3.58
N ILE A 63 2.86 -1.65 -2.29
CA ILE A 63 3.11 -2.71 -1.30
C ILE A 63 2.32 -3.96 -1.65
N PHE A 64 1.04 -3.82 -2.00
CA PHE A 64 0.21 -4.95 -2.41
C PHE A 64 0.69 -5.55 -3.72
N GLY A 65 1.16 -4.75 -4.68
CA GLY A 65 1.83 -5.27 -5.88
C GLY A 65 3.04 -6.14 -5.57
N ILE A 66 3.90 -5.72 -4.63
CA ILE A 66 5.01 -6.55 -4.12
C ILE A 66 4.48 -7.80 -3.43
N GLY A 67 3.47 -7.67 -2.56
CA GLY A 67 2.86 -8.78 -1.84
C GLY A 67 2.28 -9.85 -2.76
N ILE A 68 1.58 -9.44 -3.83
CA ILE A 68 1.06 -10.33 -4.88
C ILE A 68 2.24 -11.07 -5.53
N ALA A 69 3.26 -10.36 -5.99
CA ALA A 69 4.41 -10.99 -6.64
C ALA A 69 5.15 -11.96 -5.71
N CYS A 70 5.32 -11.62 -4.42
CA CYS A 70 5.95 -12.51 -3.43
C CYS A 70 5.10 -13.75 -3.09
N SER A 71 3.78 -13.65 -3.25
CA SER A 71 2.82 -14.72 -2.91
C SER A 71 2.37 -15.56 -4.10
N ALA A 72 3.00 -15.38 -5.27
CA ALA A 72 2.74 -16.25 -6.42
C ALA A 72 2.94 -17.73 -6.04
N GLU A 73 2.06 -18.60 -6.54
CA GLU A 73 2.09 -20.03 -6.19
C GLU A 73 3.40 -20.67 -6.64
N SER A 74 3.80 -20.37 -7.88
CA SER A 74 5.04 -20.87 -8.47
C SER A 74 6.26 -20.05 -8.06
N SER A 75 7.36 -20.72 -7.73
CA SER A 75 8.57 -20.06 -7.22
C SER A 75 9.31 -19.23 -8.26
N ASP A 76 9.20 -19.58 -9.54
CA ASP A 76 9.79 -18.87 -10.69
C ASP A 76 9.03 -17.58 -11.04
N GLU A 77 7.76 -17.47 -10.62
CA GLU A 77 6.95 -16.26 -10.76
C GLU A 77 7.13 -15.30 -9.58
N ARG A 78 7.73 -15.77 -8.47
CA ARG A 78 7.96 -14.92 -7.29
C ARG A 78 9.03 -13.90 -7.57
N LEU A 79 8.79 -12.68 -7.09
CA LEU A 79 9.78 -11.62 -7.15
C LEU A 79 11.03 -12.00 -6.33
N ASP A 80 12.22 -11.77 -6.88
CA ASP A 80 13.46 -12.01 -6.15
C ASP A 80 13.53 -11.11 -4.91
N ILE A 81 14.05 -11.65 -3.81
CA ILE A 81 14.14 -10.91 -2.56
C ILE A 81 15.01 -9.65 -2.70
N SER A 82 16.01 -9.67 -3.57
CA SER A 82 16.88 -8.53 -3.86
C SER A 82 16.07 -7.38 -4.50
N ASP A 83 15.12 -7.71 -5.38
CA ASP A 83 14.22 -6.73 -5.99
C ASP A 83 13.24 -6.16 -4.96
N VAL A 84 12.72 -6.99 -4.05
CA VAL A 84 11.87 -6.55 -2.95
C VAL A 84 12.63 -5.53 -2.08
N VAL A 85 13.84 -5.89 -1.66
CA VAL A 85 14.71 -5.05 -0.82
C VAL A 85 15.07 -3.74 -1.53
N ALA A 86 15.22 -3.75 -2.86
CA ALA A 86 15.47 -2.53 -3.64
C ALA A 86 14.22 -1.62 -3.76
N LYS A 87 13.02 -2.19 -3.85
CA LYS A 87 11.76 -1.43 -4.06
C LYS A 87 11.18 -0.83 -2.77
N LEU A 88 11.27 -1.53 -1.64
CA LEU A 88 10.66 -1.07 -0.37
C LEU A 88 11.15 0.31 0.10
N PRO A 89 12.45 0.67 0.01
CA PRO A 89 12.92 2.01 0.38
C PRO A 89 12.33 3.13 -0.48
N VAL A 90 12.12 2.86 -1.77
CA VAL A 90 11.52 3.83 -2.72
C VAL A 90 10.07 4.11 -2.33
N ILE A 91 9.31 3.05 -2.03
CA ILE A 91 7.91 3.17 -1.58
C ILE A 91 7.83 3.98 -0.28
N ARG A 92 8.73 3.68 0.68
CA ARG A 92 8.83 4.45 1.93
C ARG A 92 9.15 5.93 1.67
N GLY A 93 10.06 6.24 0.75
CA GLY A 93 10.40 7.61 0.36
C GLY A 93 9.20 8.37 -0.21
N ASN A 94 8.44 7.74 -1.11
CA ASN A 94 7.23 8.31 -1.68
C ASN A 94 6.15 8.55 -0.60
N LEU A 95 5.96 7.59 0.32
CA LEU A 95 5.01 7.73 1.42
C LEU A 95 5.40 8.84 2.39
N LEU A 96 6.67 9.00 2.74
CA LEU A 96 7.15 10.04 3.68
C LEU A 96 7.34 11.40 3.02
N GLY A 97 7.41 11.42 1.68
CA GLY A 97 7.64 12.61 0.88
C GLY A 97 9.08 13.01 1.10
N ASN A 98 9.86 13.17 0.04
CA ASN A 98 11.25 13.60 0.12
C ASN A 98 11.37 15.07 0.59
N GLY A 99 10.88 15.39 1.78
CA GLY A 99 11.26 16.54 2.59
C GLY A 99 12.57 16.24 3.32
N GLY A 100 13.61 15.92 2.55
CA GLY A 100 14.96 16.03 3.05
C GLY A 100 15.25 17.51 3.28
N ILE A 101 15.16 17.93 4.54
CA ILE A 101 15.94 19.09 4.98
C ILE A 101 17.40 18.79 4.62
N HIS A 102 17.95 19.59 3.71
CA HIS A 102 19.39 19.75 3.57
C HIS A 102 19.94 20.41 4.83
#